data_AF-A0A372NBF4-F1
#
_entry.id   AF-A0A372NBF4-F1
#
_cell.length_a   1.000
_cell.length_b   1.000
_cell.length_c   1.000
_cell.angle_alpha   90.00
_cell.angle_beta   90.00
_cell.angle_gamma   90.00
#
_symmetry.space_group_name_H-M   'P 1'
#
loop_
_entity.id
_entity.type
_entity.pdbx_description
1 polymer ?
#
loop_
_entity_poly.entity_id
_entity_poly.type
_entity_poly.pdbx_seq_one_letter_code
_entity_poly.pdbx_strand_id
1 'polypeptide(L)' 'MLAARFGWPIETFRDMMRRGLVSSRVERGEGEDEGRWRLSVRCGNRRWQAIVEADGKVGEQRIDILPAAPPRKVP' A
#
# COMPACT_ATOMS: atom_id res chain seq x y z
N MET A 1 -0.46 -8.98 -9.90
CA MET A 1 -1.63 -8.41 -9.16
C MET A 1 -1.27 -8.16 -7.70
N LEU A 2 -1.84 -7.13 -7.08
CA LEU A 2 -1.53 -6.70 -5.71
C LEU A 2 -1.94 -7.72 -4.62
N ALA A 3 -3.06 -8.43 -4.80
CA ALA A 3 -3.57 -9.42 -3.84
C ALA A 3 -2.52 -10.49 -3.48
N ALA A 4 -1.76 -10.97 -4.47
CA ALA A 4 -0.70 -11.96 -4.28
C ALA A 4 0.42 -11.45 -3.35
N ARG A 5 0.68 -10.14 -3.32
CA ARG A 5 1.67 -9.55 -2.40
C ARG A 5 1.22 -9.66 -0.95
N PHE A 6 -0.08 -9.60 -0.70
CA PHE A 6 -0.66 -9.85 0.61
C PHE A 6 -0.97 -11.34 0.87
N GLY A 7 -0.59 -12.25 -0.04
CA GLY A 7 -0.88 -13.68 0.10
C GLY A 7 -2.38 -14.00 0.10
N TRP A 8 -3.21 -13.16 -0.51
CA TRP A 8 -4.67 -13.36 -0.57
C TRP A 8 -5.12 -13.77 -1.96
N PRO A 9 -6.15 -14.61 -2.07
CA PRO A 9 -6.95 -14.72 -3.28
C PRO A 9 -7.48 -13.35 -3.70
N ILE A 10 -7.61 -13.12 -5.01
CA ILE A 10 -8.08 -11.85 -5.56
C ILE A 10 -9.46 -11.48 -5.00
N GLU A 11 -10.37 -12.46 -4.92
CA GLU A 11 -11.73 -12.24 -4.40
C GLU A 11 -11.74 -11.85 -2.93
N THR A 12 -10.90 -12.49 -2.11
CA THR A 12 -10.73 -12.11 -0.70
C THR A 12 -10.18 -10.68 -0.56
N PHE A 13 -9.19 -10.32 -1.37
CA PHE A 13 -8.63 -8.97 -1.34
C PHE A 13 -9.66 -7.91 -1.80
N ARG A 14 -10.47 -8.21 -2.83
CA ARG A 14 -11.59 -7.36 -3.26
C ARG A 14 -12.65 -7.21 -2.19
N ASP A 15 -12.99 -8.29 -1.47
CA ASP A 15 -13.90 -8.23 -0.33
C ASP A 15 -13.37 -7.28 0.77
N MET A 16 -12.09 -7.42 1.12
CA MET A 16 -11.44 -6.54 2.09
C MET A 16 -11.44 -5.07 1.63
N MET A 17 -11.23 -4.79 0.34
CA MET A 17 -11.33 -3.44 -0.22
C MET A 17 -12.76 -2.89 -0.09
N ARG A 18 -13.79 -3.66 -0.47
CA ARG A 18 -15.21 -3.25 -0.35
C ARG A 18 -15.61 -2.95 1.10
N ARG A 19 -15.03 -3.68 2.05
CA ARG A 19 -15.26 -3.50 3.49
C ARG A 19 -14.42 -2.39 4.12
N GLY A 20 -13.59 -1.69 3.35
CA GLY A 20 -12.72 -0.63 3.84
C GLY A 20 -11.55 -1.12 4.71
N LEU A 21 -11.20 -2.41 4.65
CA LEU A 21 -10.10 -3.01 5.41
C LEU A 21 -8.74 -2.84 4.72
N VAL A 22 -8.75 -2.34 3.48
CA VAL A 22 -7.58 -1.93 2.72
C VAL A 22 -7.56 -0.42 2.64
N SER A 23 -6.45 0.19 3.05
CA SER A 23 -6.23 1.63 2.88
C SER A 23 -5.06 1.87 1.94
N SER A 24 -5.12 2.95 1.17
CA SER A 24 -4.06 3.36 0.25
C SER A 24 -3.69 4.82 0.44
N ARG A 25 -2.42 5.13 0.21
CA ARG A 25 -1.91 6.48 0.08
C ARG A 25 -1.09 6.58 -1.20
N VAL A 26 -1.26 7.69 -1.90
CA VAL A 26 -0.50 8.06 -3.09
C VAL A 26 0.21 9.37 -2.75
N GLU A 27 1.52 9.40 -2.92
CA GLU A 27 2.36 10.57 -2.70
C GLU A 27 3.06 10.91 -4.01
N ARG A 28 2.92 12.15 -4.49
CA ARG A 28 3.62 12.64 -5.69
C ARG A 28 5.06 12.99 -5.30
N GLY A 29 6.03 12.55 -6.10
CA GLY A 29 7.42 12.95 -5.96
C GLY A 29 7.65 14.39 -6.43
N GLU A 30 8.63 15.05 -5.83
CA GLU A 30 9.03 16.43 -6.13
C GLU A 30 10.56 16.51 -6.20
N GLY A 31 11.09 17.53 -6.88
CA GLY A 31 12.54 17.67 -7.08
C GLY A 31 13.11 16.49 -7.87
N GLU A 32 14.07 15.77 -7.29
CA GLU A 32 14.69 14.61 -7.93
C GLU A 32 13.69 13.47 -8.19
N ASP A 33 12.58 13.42 -7.45
CA ASP A 33 11.49 12.46 -7.59
C ASP A 33 10.34 12.94 -8.50
N GLU A 34 10.47 14.10 -9.17
CA GLU A 34 9.42 14.62 -10.05
C GLU A 34 9.03 13.60 -11.14
N GLY A 35 7.71 13.44 -11.34
CA GLY A 35 7.15 12.45 -12.26
C GLY A 35 7.12 11.01 -11.72
N ARG A 36 7.60 10.76 -10.50
CA ARG A 36 7.42 9.49 -9.78
C ARG A 36 6.33 9.61 -8.73
N TRP A 37 5.73 8.47 -8.36
CA TRP A 37 4.76 8.39 -7.26
C TRP A 37 5.11 7.29 -6.29
N ARG A 38 4.97 7.55 -4.99
CA ARG A 38 5.01 6.50 -3.99
C ARG A 38 3.59 6.03 -3.69
N LEU A 39 3.35 4.74 -3.91
CA LEU A 39 2.15 4.04 -3.50
C LEU A 39 2.40 3.32 -2.19
N SER A 40 1.50 3.48 -1.23
CA SER A 40 1.47 2.69 0.00
C SER A 40 0.09 2.07 0.15
N VAL A 41 0.01 0.75 0.20
CA VAL A 41 -1.24 0.01 0.45
C VAL A 41 -1.09 -0.78 1.74
N ARG A 42 -2.03 -0.61 2.67
CA ARG A 42 -2.07 -1.33 3.93
C ARG A 42 -3.28 -2.26 3.96
N CYS A 43 -3.06 -3.48 4.44
CA CYS A 43 -4.11 -4.45 4.72
C CYS A 43 -3.74 -5.18 6.03
N GLY A 44 -4.52 -4.96 7.10
CA GLY A 44 -4.20 -5.50 8.42
C GLY A 44 -2.88 -4.96 8.99
N ASN A 45 -1.95 -5.86 9.31
CA ASN A 45 -0.60 -5.57 9.79
C ASN A 45 0.46 -5.55 8.68
N ARG A 46 0.07 -5.60 7.40
CA ARG A 46 1.02 -5.59 6.28
C ARG A 46 0.88 -4.31 5.48
N ARG A 47 2.00 -3.76 5.02
CA ARG A 47 2.06 -2.63 4.10
C ARG A 47 2.91 -3.00 2.90
N TRP A 48 2.31 -2.92 1.72
CA TRP A 48 3.04 -2.93 0.46
C TRP A 48 3.35 -1.48 0.09
N GLN A 49 4.59 -1.21 -0.29
CA GLN A 49 5.00 0.09 -0.82
C GLN A 49 5.69 -0.09 -2.16
N ALA A 50 5.49 0.85 -3.07
CA ALA A 50 6.20 0.88 -4.34
C ALA A 50 6.39 2.30 -4.87
N ILE A 51 7.44 2.48 -5.68
CA ILE A 51 7.60 3.63 -6.55
C ILE A 51 7.01 3.30 -7.92
N VAL A 52 6.20 4.22 -8.44
CA VAL A 52 5.65 4.18 -9.79
C VAL A 52 6.36 5.23 -10.60
N GLU A 53 6.98 4.81 -11.69
CA GLU A 53 7.69 5.66 -12.63
C GLU A 53 6.71 6.47 -13.50
N ALA A 54 7.24 7.47 -14.21
CA ALA A 54 6.48 8.34 -15.11
C ALA A 54 5.69 7.58 -16.18
N ASP A 55 6.20 6.41 -16.62
CA ASP A 55 5.54 5.54 -17.61
C ASP A 55 4.51 4.57 -16.99
N GLY A 56 4.24 4.71 -15.69
CA GLY A 56 3.30 3.88 -14.95
C GLY A 56 3.86 2.52 -14.51
N LYS A 57 5.14 2.22 -14.80
CA LYS A 57 5.76 0.98 -14.31
C LYS A 57 6.00 1.04 -12.82
N VAL A 58 5.79 -0.10 -12.17
CA VAL A 58 6.13 -0.29 -10.76
C VAL A 58 7.62 -0.63 -10.68
N GLY A 59 8.40 0.31 -10.14
CA GLY A 59 9.83 0.15 -9.87
C GLY A 59 10.08 -0.58 -8.55
N GLU A 60 10.94 0.00 -7.71
CA GLU A 60 11.26 -0.55 -6.39
C GLU A 60 9.99 -0.75 -5.56
N GLN A 61 9.91 -1.90 -4.89
CA GLN A 61 8.76 -2.24 -4.08
C GLN A 61 9.14 -3.20 -2.95
N ARG A 62 8.40 -3.12 -1.84
CA ARG A 62 8.63 -3.93 -0.65
C ARG A 62 7.35 -4.23 0.11
N ILE A 63 7.43 -5.23 0.98
CA ILE A 63 6.42 -5.49 2.01
C ILE A 63 7.04 -5.36 3.38
N ASP A 64 6.37 -4.58 4.22
CA ASP A 64 6.68 -4.44 5.64
C ASP A 64 5.57 -5.09 6.47
N ILE A 65 5.96 -5.78 7.55
CA ILE A 65 5.04 -6.12 8.64
C ILE A 65 5.07 -4.95 9.62
N LEU A 66 3.94 -4.29 9.77
CA LEU A 66 3.77 -3.18 10.70
C LEU A 66 3.56 -3.73 12.12
N PRO A 67 4.21 -3.14 13.13
CA PRO A 67 3.91 -3.46 14.51
C PRO A 67 2.44 -3.17 14.82
N ALA A 68 1.90 -3.84 15.83
CA ALA A 68 0.59 -3.50 16.36
C ALA A 68 0.61 -2.01 16.72
N ALA A 69 -0.34 -1.24 16.17
CA ALA A 69 -0.48 0.14 16.59
C ALA A 69 -0.80 0.14 18.09
N PRO A 70 -0.18 1.02 18.90
CA PRO A 70 -0.62 1.18 20.28
C PRO A 70 -2.12 1.51 20.27
N PRO A 71 -2.88 1.02 21.27
CA PRO A 71 -4.31 1.30 21.34
C PRO A 71 -4.55 2.80 21.21
N ARG A 72 -5.46 3.19 20.32
CA ARG A 72 -5.79 4.58 20.07
C ARG A 72 -6.26 5.17 21.40
N LYS A 73 -5.51 6.13 21.98
CA LYS A 73 -5.99 6.87 23.14
C LYS A 73 -7.28 7.58 22.71
N VAL A 74 -8.40 7.15 23.27
CA VAL A 74 -9.68 7.86 23.13
C VAL A 74 -9.56 9.12 23.98
N PRO A 75 -9.88 10.32 23.45
CA PRO A 75 -9.88 11.56 24.22
C PRO A 75 -10.93 11.55 25.33
#